data_AF-A0AAU8BQX0-F1
#
_entry.id   AF-A0AAU8BQX0-F1
#
_cell.length_a   1.000
_cell.length_b   1.000
_cell.length_c   1.000
_cell.angle_alpha   90.00
_cell.angle_beta   90.00
_cell.angle_gamma   90.00
#
_symmetry.space_group_name_H-M   'P 1'
#
loop_
_entity.id
_entity.type
_entity.pdbx_description
1 polymer ?
#
loop_
_entity_poly.entity_id
_entity_poly.type
_entity_poly.pdbx_seq_one_letter_code
_entity_poly.pdbx_strand_id
1 'polypeptide(L)'
;MDPLTLQETLISTIRQLERFKPNIRLSEEAYDLESAVSKLTEQLFSLQSLSSFKGSESDISLSIELLKSLSNKAHNSIEQGIGLDDPRLIINESLRVNSQLSKITLGEMNAH
;
A
#
# COMPACT_ATOMS: atom_id res chain seq x y z
N MET A 1 -9.89 -16.58 3.88
CA MET A 1 -8.57 -15.98 4.20
C MET A 1 -8.56 -15.38 5.61
N ASP A 2 -7.42 -15.36 6.30
CA ASP A 2 -7.27 -14.81 7.66
C ASP A 2 -7.10 -13.26 7.63
N PRO A 3 -7.98 -12.48 8.30
CA PRO A 3 -7.84 -11.04 8.47
C PRO A 3 -6.47 -10.58 8.97
N LEU A 4 -5.81 -11.40 9.77
CA LEU A 4 -4.48 -11.13 10.30
C LEU A 4 -3.44 -11.01 9.17
N THR A 5 -3.54 -11.87 8.16
CA THR A 5 -2.61 -11.87 7.01
C THR A 5 -2.66 -10.57 6.22
N LEU A 6 -3.85 -9.98 6.01
CA LEU A 6 -3.97 -8.71 5.29
C LEU A 6 -3.31 -7.56 6.07
N GLN A 7 -3.58 -7.48 7.38
CA GLN A 7 -3.01 -6.44 8.24
C GLN A 7 -1.49 -6.57 8.36
N GLU A 8 -0.97 -7.78 8.55
CA GLU A 8 0.48 -8.04 8.62
C GLU A 8 1.18 -7.68 7.31
N THR A 9 0.59 -8.04 6.16
CA THR A 9 1.14 -7.71 4.85
C THR A 9 1.15 -6.18 4.64
N LEU A 10 0.10 -5.49 5.06
CA LEU A 10 0.03 -4.02 5.00
C LEU A 10 1.09 -3.35 5.90
N ILE A 11 1.23 -3.80 7.15
CA ILE A 11 2.26 -3.30 8.08
C ILE A 11 3.66 -3.49 7.49
N SER A 12 3.96 -4.68 6.97
CA SER A 12 5.27 -4.95 6.36
C SER A 12 5.52 -4.05 5.15
N THR A 13 4.50 -3.80 4.34
CA THR A 13 4.62 -2.95 3.14
C THR A 13 4.86 -1.50 3.52
N ILE A 14 4.13 -0.95 4.50
CA ILE A 14 4.34 0.42 5.01
C ILE A 14 5.78 0.61 5.48
N ARG A 15 6.30 -0.31 6.31
CA ARG A 15 7.69 -0.27 6.78
C ARG A 15 8.70 -0.30 5.64
N GLN A 16 8.41 -1.05 4.58
CA GLN A 16 9.28 -1.11 3.41
C GLN A 16 9.27 0.20 2.62
N LEU A 17 8.11 0.86 2.47
CA LEU A 17 8.01 2.18 1.85
C LEU A 17 8.72 3.26 2.67
N GLU A 18 8.64 3.22 4.01
CA GLU A 18 9.39 4.14 4.88
C GLU A 18 10.90 3.99 4.71
N ARG A 19 11.38 2.75 4.55
CA ARG A 19 12.80 2.47 4.23
C ARG A 19 13.20 2.93 2.83
N PHE A 20 12.24 3.04 1.91
CA PHE A 20 12.47 3.53 0.56
C PHE A 20 12.55 5.05 0.49
N LYS A 21 11.88 5.80 1.39
CA LYS A 21 11.86 7.28 1.42
C LYS A 21 13.23 7.94 1.21
N PRO A 22 14.33 7.52 1.87
CA PRO A 22 15.64 8.16 1.69
C PRO A 22 16.22 8.05 0.27
N ASN A 23 15.71 7.15 -0.57
CA ASN A 23 16.16 6.98 -1.94
C ASN A 23 15.53 7.99 -2.92
N ILE A 24 14.52 8.75 -2.47
CA ILE A 24 13.89 9.78 -3.28
C ILE A 24 14.69 11.09 -3.16
N ARG A 25 15.12 11.61 -4.31
CA ARG A 25 15.92 12.84 -4.38
C ARG A 25 15.08 14.10 -4.57
N LEU A 26 13.93 13.97 -5.25
CA LEU A 26 13.05 15.10 -5.55
C LEU A 26 12.07 15.31 -4.39
N SER A 27 11.96 16.56 -3.93
CA SER A 27 11.12 16.91 -2.77
C SER A 27 9.63 16.65 -3.02
N GLU A 28 9.16 16.85 -4.25
CA GLU A 28 7.77 16.59 -4.65
C GLU A 28 7.43 15.10 -4.54
N GLU A 29 8.27 14.22 -5.11
CA GLU A 29 8.08 12.77 -5.04
C GLU A 29 8.20 12.25 -3.60
N ALA A 30 9.07 12.86 -2.78
CA ALA A 30 9.18 12.52 -1.37
C ALA A 30 7.91 12.88 -0.61
N TYR A 31 7.32 14.03 -0.91
CA TYR A 31 6.03 14.46 -0.36
C TYR A 31 4.88 13.55 -0.82
N ASP A 32 4.84 13.18 -2.09
CA ASP A 32 3.82 12.28 -2.64
C ASP A 32 3.90 10.88 -2.02
N LEU A 33 5.12 10.36 -1.80
CA LEU A 33 5.32 9.11 -1.08
C LEU A 33 4.85 9.22 0.38
N GLU A 34 5.18 10.32 1.07
CA GLU A 34 4.70 10.58 2.43
C GLU A 34 3.17 10.55 2.50
N SER A 35 2.51 11.22 1.54
CA SER A 35 1.04 11.22 1.43
C SER A 35 0.48 9.83 1.19
N ALA A 36 1.11 9.04 0.30
CA ALA A 36 0.68 7.67 0.03
C ALA A 36 0.85 6.76 1.26
N VAL A 37 1.96 6.88 2.00
CA VAL A 37 2.21 6.15 3.24
C VAL A 37 1.19 6.52 4.33
N SER A 38 0.83 7.80 4.46
CA SER A 38 -0.23 8.24 5.38
C SER A 38 -1.56 7.56 5.06
N LYS A 39 -1.98 7.54 3.80
CA LYS A 39 -3.23 6.90 3.36
C LYS A 39 -3.24 5.39 3.66
N LEU A 40 -2.15 4.69 3.39
CA LEU A 40 -2.02 3.27 3.73
C LEU A 40 -2.07 3.02 5.24
N THR A 41 -1.52 3.94 6.04
CA THR A 41 -1.59 3.89 7.50
C THR A 41 -3.02 4.12 8.00
N GLU A 42 -3.77 5.04 7.40
CA GLU A 42 -5.20 5.24 7.67
C GLU A 42 -6.03 3.99 7.31
N GLN A 43 -5.70 3.29 6.21
CA GLN A 43 -6.33 2.01 5.88
C GLN A 43 -6.02 0.94 6.93
N LEU A 44 -4.80 0.89 7.45
CA LEU A 44 -4.45 -0.05 8.52
C LEU A 44 -5.31 0.18 9.77
N PHE A 45 -5.43 1.43 10.21
CA PHE A 45 -6.31 1.77 11.33
C PHE A 45 -7.76 1.40 11.05
N SER A 46 -8.24 1.67 9.83
CA SER A 46 -9.59 1.30 9.41
C SER A 46 -9.79 -0.22 9.50
N LEU A 47 -8.88 -1.02 8.95
CA LEU A 47 -8.93 -2.49 9.02
C LEU A 47 -8.91 -3.03 10.46
N GLN A 48 -8.14 -2.41 11.35
CA GLN A 48 -8.06 -2.80 12.77
C GLN A 48 -9.34 -2.44 13.54
N SER A 49 -10.06 -1.41 13.12
CA SER A 49 -11.31 -0.97 13.77
C SER A 49 -12.56 -1.73 13.29
N LEU A 50 -12.46 -2.45 12.16
CA LEU A 50 -13.58 -3.16 11.58
C LEU A 50 -13.88 -4.46 12.34
N SER A 51 -15.15 -4.67 12.67
CA SER A 51 -15.64 -5.95 13.18
C SER A 51 -15.67 -7.04 12.11
N SER A 52 -15.77 -6.66 10.84
CA SER A 52 -15.72 -7.53 9.67
C SER A 52 -15.36 -6.73 8.42
N PHE A 53 -14.76 -7.40 7.43
CA PHE A 53 -14.45 -6.79 6.14
C PHE A 53 -15.71 -6.58 5.30
N LYS A 54 -15.75 -5.47 4.55
CA LYS A 54 -16.87 -5.14 3.66
C LYS A 54 -16.66 -5.60 2.21
N GLY A 55 -15.42 -5.94 1.84
CA GLY A 55 -15.06 -6.45 0.52
C GLY A 55 -15.21 -7.97 0.41
N SER A 56 -15.20 -8.46 -0.83
CA SER A 56 -15.24 -9.90 -1.13
C SER A 56 -13.93 -10.61 -0.75
N GLU A 57 -13.94 -11.95 -0.67
CA GLU A 57 -12.70 -12.72 -0.50
C GLU A 57 -11.71 -12.50 -1.65
N SER A 58 -12.22 -12.29 -2.88
CA SER A 58 -11.39 -11.90 -4.02
C SER A 58 -10.74 -10.52 -3.83
N ASP A 59 -11.44 -9.55 -3.24
CA ASP A 59 -10.85 -8.22 -2.98
C ASP A 59 -9.71 -8.30 -1.97
N ILE A 60 -9.86 -9.15 -0.94
CA ILE A 60 -8.84 -9.42 0.07
C ILE A 60 -7.62 -10.08 -0.58
N SER A 61 -7.86 -11.14 -1.36
CA SER A 61 -6.81 -11.87 -2.08
C SER A 61 -6.00 -10.95 -2.99
N LEU A 62 -6.70 -10.16 -3.81
CA LEU A 62 -6.08 -9.18 -4.70
C LEU A 62 -5.30 -8.11 -3.94
N SER A 63 -5.83 -7.62 -2.81
CA SER A 63 -5.11 -6.63 -1.99
C SER A 63 -3.80 -7.18 -1.43
N ILE A 64 -3.80 -8.44 -0.99
CA ILE A 64 -2.59 -9.11 -0.50
C ILE A 64 -1.57 -9.25 -1.63
N GLU A 65 -2.00 -9.65 -2.83
CA GLU A 65 -1.12 -9.76 -4.00
C GLU A 65 -0.50 -8.41 -4.38
N LEU A 66 -1.32 -7.36 -4.42
CA LEU A 66 -0.85 -6.01 -4.73
C LEU A 66 0.12 -5.48 -3.66
N LEU A 67 -0.16 -5.72 -2.38
CA LEU A 67 0.73 -5.35 -1.28
C LEU A 67 2.08 -6.07 -1.38
N LYS A 68 2.07 -7.38 -1.63
CA LYS A 68 3.31 -8.16 -1.84
C LYS A 68 4.09 -7.65 -3.04
N SER A 69 3.41 -7.34 -4.15
CA SER A 69 4.03 -6.77 -5.33
C SER A 69 4.69 -5.42 -5.03
N LEU A 70 3.98 -4.51 -4.35
CA LEU A 70 4.50 -3.21 -3.95
C LEU A 70 5.69 -3.33 -3.01
N SER A 71 5.60 -4.18 -1.99
CA SER A 71 6.69 -4.42 -1.05
C SER A 71 7.94 -4.95 -1.76
N ASN A 72 7.78 -5.90 -2.68
CA ASN A 72 8.88 -6.43 -3.48
C ASN A 72 9.50 -5.37 -4.40
N LYS A 73 8.68 -4.54 -5.05
CA LYS A 73 9.18 -3.42 -5.86
C LYS A 73 10.00 -2.46 -5.00
N ALA A 74 9.46 -1.99 -3.89
CA ALA A 74 10.16 -1.08 -2.98
C ALA A 74 11.46 -1.70 -2.43
N HIS A 75 11.46 -3.00 -2.10
CA HIS A 75 12.64 -3.73 -1.69
C HIS A 75 13.71 -3.81 -2.78
N ASN A 76 13.33 -4.22 -3.99
CA ASN A 76 14.25 -4.28 -5.13
C ASN A 76 14.84 -2.90 -5.45
N SER A 77 14.04 -1.84 -5.40
CA SER A 77 14.52 -0.47 -5.62
C SER A 77 15.50 -0.01 -4.53
N ILE A 78 15.40 -0.54 -3.29
CA ILE A 78 16.39 -0.30 -2.23
C ILE A 78 17.68 -1.10 -2.49
N GLU A 79 17.56 -2.40 -2.75
CA GLU A 79 18.72 -3.29 -2.91
C GLU A 79 19.57 -2.97 -4.14
N GLN A 80 18.93 -2.57 -5.25
CA GLN A 80 19.63 -2.31 -6.51
C GLN A 80 20.31 -0.94 -6.56
N GLY A 81 20.04 -0.05 -5.60
CA GLY A 81 20.73 1.23 -5.43
C GLY A 81 20.59 2.20 -6.62
N ILE A 82 19.73 3.21 -6.47
CA ILE A 82 19.61 4.40 -7.33
C ILE A 82 19.37 4.11 -8.83
N GLY A 83 18.11 4.29 -9.27
CA GLY A 83 17.84 4.75 -10.64
C GLY A 83 17.24 3.76 -11.63
N LEU A 84 16.81 2.56 -11.21
CA LEU A 84 16.12 1.63 -12.13
C LEU A 84 14.60 1.75 -12.11
N ASP A 85 14.00 2.10 -10.96
CA ASP A 85 12.56 2.35 -10.87
C ASP A 85 12.29 3.82 -10.56
N ASP A 86 11.50 4.46 -11.42
CA ASP A 86 10.92 5.78 -11.20
C ASP A 86 10.14 5.77 -9.86
N PRO A 87 10.48 6.59 -8.85
CA PRO A 87 9.75 6.68 -7.58
C PRO A 87 8.24 6.85 -7.78
N ARG A 88 7.82 7.46 -8.90
CA ARG A 88 6.41 7.60 -9.28
C ARG A 88 5.72 6.26 -9.49
N LEU A 89 6.43 5.21 -9.92
CA LEU A 89 5.86 3.86 -10.00
C LEU A 89 5.49 3.33 -8.62
N ILE A 90 6.38 3.48 -7.63
CA ILE A 90 6.11 3.07 -6.25
C ILE A 90 4.96 3.88 -5.66
N ILE A 91 4.93 5.19 -5.91
CA ILE A 91 3.86 6.09 -5.46
C ILE A 91 2.52 5.69 -6.09
N ASN A 92 2.47 5.51 -7.41
CA ASN A 92 1.24 5.13 -8.12
C ASN A 92 0.71 3.77 -7.69
N GLU A 93 1.58 2.78 -7.49
CA GLU A 93 1.18 1.47 -6.97
C GLU A 93 0.70 1.56 -5.52
N SER A 94 1.30 2.43 -4.70
CA SER A 94 0.82 2.70 -3.33
C SER A 94 -0.60 3.28 -3.33
N LEU A 95 -0.88 4.22 -4.24
CA LEU A 95 -2.22 4.80 -4.41
C LEU A 95 -3.24 3.77 -4.93
N ARG A 96 -2.82 2.90 -5.86
CA ARG A 96 -3.65 1.79 -6.38
C ARG A 96 -3.99 0.79 -5.27
N VAL A 97 -3.02 0.39 -4.47
CA VAL A 97 -3.22 -0.46 -3.29
C VAL A 97 -4.22 0.20 -2.33
N ASN A 98 -4.04 1.49 -2.03
CA ASN A 98 -4.97 2.23 -1.17
C ASN A 98 -6.41 2.23 -1.71
N SER A 99 -6.60 2.43 -3.01
CA SER A 99 -7.92 2.35 -3.65
C SER A 99 -8.53 0.96 -3.52
N GLN A 100 -7.74 -0.11 -3.70
CA GLN A 100 -8.24 -1.47 -3.53
C GLN A 100 -8.56 -1.79 -2.07
N LEU A 101 -7.74 -1.35 -1.11
CA LEU A 101 -8.02 -1.49 0.32
C LEU A 101 -9.29 -0.75 0.74
N SER A 102 -9.61 0.38 0.08
CA SER A 102 -10.85 1.13 0.33
C SER A 102 -12.10 0.29 0.05
N LYS A 103 -12.06 -0.66 -0.91
CA LYS A 103 -13.17 -1.59 -1.14
C LYS A 103 -13.40 -2.53 0.04
N ILE A 104 -12.32 -2.91 0.73
CA ILE A 104 -12.39 -3.79 1.91
C ILE A 104 -12.90 -3.01 3.12
N THR A 105 -12.50 -1.75 3.27
CA THR A 105 -12.81 -0.94 4.47
C THR A 105 -14.13 -0.18 4.38
N LEU A 106 -14.47 0.31 3.19
CA LEU A 106 -15.68 1.11 2.93
C LEU A 106 -16.78 0.33 2.21
N GLY A 107 -16.43 -0.75 1.49
CA GLY A 107 -17.33 -1.47 0.58
C GLY A 107 -17.19 -0.97 -0.85
N GLU A 108 -17.96 -1.54 -1.78
CA GLU A 108 -18.00 -1.04 -3.16
C GLU A 108 -18.54 0.40 -3.18
N MET A 109 -17.70 1.33 -3.63
CA MET A 109 -18.12 2.71 -3.87
C MET A 109 -18.89 2.76 -5.19
N ASN A 110 -20.18 2.45 -5.14
CA ASN A 110 -21.09 2.67 -6.26
C ASN A 110 -21.27 4.19 -6.44
N ALA A 111 -20.50 4.78 -7.36
CA ALA A 111 -20.83 6.09 -7.89
C ALA A 111 -22.08 5.92 -8.78
N HIS A 112 -23.24 6.30 -8.24
CA HIS A 112 -24.46 6.51 -9.02
C HIS A 112 -24.38 7.83 -9.79
#